data_AF-A0A0P1GKQ8-F1
#
_entry.id   AF-A0A0P1GKQ8-F1
#
_cell.length_a   1.000
_cell.length_b   1.000
_cell.length_c   1.000
_cell.angle_alpha   90.00
_cell.angle_beta   90.00
_cell.angle_gamma   90.00
#
_symmetry.space_group_name_H-M   'P 1'
#
loop_
_entity.id
_entity.type
_entity.pdbx_description
1 polymer ?
#
loop_
_entity_poly.entity_id
_entity_poly.type
_entity_poly.pdbx_seq_one_letter_code
_entity_poly.pdbx_strand_id
1 'polypeptide(L)' 'MTDLEERINDLHEQILAAADTQREELLDHLEQAVLTLESKGLPAPHWAKDFLAARIDRDVEDQFDNMPL' A
#
# COMPACT_ATOMS: atom_id res chain seq x y z
N MET A 1 17.05 -10.41 9.31
CA MET A 1 16.00 -9.48 8.86
C MET A 1 16.69 -8.34 8.14
N THR A 2 16.22 -7.98 6.95
CA THR A 2 16.68 -6.76 6.29
C THR A 2 15.91 -5.56 6.84
N ASP A 3 16.54 -4.39 6.93
CA ASP A 3 15.90 -3.14 7.42
C ASP A 3 14.58 -2.82 6.66
N LEU A 4 14.46 -3.30 5.43
CA LEU A 4 13.30 -3.08 4.58
C LEU A 4 12.09 -3.93 4.99
N GLU A 5 12.32 -5.17 5.43
CA GLU A 5 11.25 -6.04 5.95
C GLU A 5 10.70 -5.50 7.27
N GLU A 6 11.57 -5.03 8.17
CA GLU A 6 11.17 -4.39 9.43
C GLU A 6 10.36 -3.12 9.16
N ARG A 7 10.79 -2.30 8.21
CA ARG A 7 10.04 -1.11 7.79
C ARG A 7 8.66 -1.44 7.23
N ILE A 8 8.54 -2.51 6.44
CA ILE A 8 7.26 -2.94 5.89
C ILE A 8 6.33 -3.45 6.99
N ASN A 9 6.87 -4.15 7.99
CA ASN A 9 6.08 -4.60 9.12
C ASN A 9 5.62 -3.44 10.02
N ASP A 10 6.48 -2.44 10.24
CA ASP A 10 6.12 -1.23 10.98
C ASP A 10 5.05 -0.42 10.23
N LEU A 11 5.17 -0.26 8.91
CA LEU A 11 4.13 0.36 8.08
C LEU A 11 2.80 -0.38 8.17
N HIS A 12 2.81 -1.71 8.28
CA HIS A 12 1.58 -2.49 8.47
C HIS A 12 0.85 -2.10 9.74
N GLU A 13 1.55 -2.04 10.87
CA GLU A 13 0.96 -1.66 12.16
C GLU A 13 0.43 -0.23 12.14
N GLN A 14 1.18 0.69 11.51
CA GLN A 14 0.73 2.07 11.33
C GLN A 14 -0.52 2.16 10.46
N ILE A 15 -0.60 1.42 9.35
CA ILE A 15 -1.76 1.40 8.44
C ILE A 15 -3.01 0.88 9.16
N LEU A 16 -2.84 -0.13 10.02
CA LEU A 16 -3.94 -0.68 10.82
C LEU A 16 -4.41 0.28 11.93
N ALA A 17 -3.50 1.10 12.46
CA ALA A 17 -3.80 2.09 13.50
C ALA A 17 -4.25 3.46 12.95
N ALA A 18 -3.96 3.76 11.68
CA ALA A 18 -4.23 5.05 11.06
C ALA A 18 -5.70 5.21 10.61
N ALA A 19 -6.19 6.45 10.69
CA ALA A 19 -7.44 6.86 10.06
C ALA A 19 -7.23 7.17 8.56
N ASP A 20 -8.30 7.15 7.77
CA ASP A 20 -8.30 7.21 6.29
C ASP A 20 -7.28 8.19 5.67
N THR A 21 -7.19 9.43 6.16
CA THR A 21 -6.28 10.44 5.60
C THR A 21 -4.80 10.12 5.81
N GLN A 22 -4.42 9.59 6.97
CA GLN A 22 -3.03 9.21 7.24
C GLN A 22 -2.70 7.85 6.61
N ARG A 23 -3.73 7.03 6.36
CA ARG A 23 -3.60 5.73 5.70
C ARG A 23 -3.11 5.87 4.26
N GLU A 24 -3.53 6.89 3.52
CA GLU A 24 -3.07 7.09 2.13
C GLU A 24 -1.57 7.35 2.02
N GLU A 25 -1.03 8.24 2.86
CA GLU A 25 0.42 8.52 2.91
C GLU A 25 1.23 7.26 3.28
N LEU A 26 0.72 6.47 4.23
CA LEU A 26 1.34 5.22 4.64
C LEU A 26 1.29 4.14 3.55
N LEU A 27 0.22 4.09 2.76
CA LEU A 27 0.09 3.19 1.61
C LEU A 27 1.07 3.57 0.50
N ASP A 28 1.31 4.86 0.27
CA ASP A 28 2.33 5.34 -0.67
C ASP A 28 3.74 4.87 -0.23
N HIS A 29 4.04 5.00 1.07
CA HIS A 29 5.29 4.52 1.63
C HIS A 29 5.43 2.99 1.54
N LEU A 30 4.33 2.25 1.72
CA LEU A 30 4.28 0.80 1.56
C LEU A 30 4.57 0.41 0.10
N GLU A 31 3.96 1.09 -0.87
CA GLU A 31 4.20 0.85 -2.30
C GLU A 31 5.69 1.00 -2.65
N GLN A 32 6.31 2.11 -2.23
CA GLN A 32 7.73 2.35 -2.48
C GLN A 32 8.62 1.27 -1.86
N ALA A 33 8.28 0.81 -0.65
CA ALA A 33 9.02 -0.26 0.02
C ALA A 33 8.86 -1.61 -0.69
N VAL A 34 7.65 -1.94 -1.16
CA VAL A 34 7.33 -3.13 -1.95
C VAL A 34 8.09 -3.13 -3.28
N LEU A 35 8.04 -2.02 -4.04
CA LEU A 35 8.78 -1.87 -5.28
C LEU A 35 10.30 -2.02 -5.07
N THR A 36 10.81 -1.50 -3.95
CA THR A 36 12.22 -1.65 -3.59
C THR A 36 12.58 -3.09 -3.26
N LEU A 37 11.71 -3.85 -2.57
CA LEU A 37 11.91 -5.29 -2.35
C LEU A 37 11.95 -6.06 -3.67
N GLU A 38 10.96 -5.83 -4.53
CA GLU A 38 10.83 -6.53 -5.81
C GLU A 38 11.99 -6.20 -6.75
N SER A 39 12.45 -4.95 -6.76
CA SER A 39 13.66 -4.52 -7.50
C SER A 39 14.93 -5.22 -7.02
N LYS A 40 15.00 -5.60 -5.73
CA LYS A 40 16.07 -6.41 -5.16
C LYS A 40 15.89 -7.92 -5.41
N GLY A 41 14.84 -8.33 -6.11
CA GLY A 41 14.48 -9.73 -6.35
C GLY A 41 13.92 -10.44 -5.11
N LEU A 42 13.51 -9.68 -4.10
CA LEU A 42 12.89 -10.22 -2.89
C LEU A 42 11.36 -10.20 -3.02
N PRO A 43 10.66 -11.26 -2.58
CA PRO A 43 9.21 -11.28 -2.63
C PRO A 43 8.64 -10.30 -1.60
N ALA A 44 7.69 -9.47 -2.04
CA ALA A 44 6.89 -8.65 -1.13
C ALA A 44 5.79 -9.47 -0.44
N PRO A 45 5.37 -9.09 0.78
CA PRO A 45 4.30 -9.78 1.49
C PRO A 45 2.96 -9.72 0.75
N HIS A 46 2.18 -10.80 0.82
CA HIS A 46 0.88 -10.88 0.13
C HIS A 46 -0.08 -9.79 0.61
N TRP A 47 -0.15 -9.58 1.93
CA TRP A 47 -1.00 -8.55 2.53
C TRP A 47 -0.67 -7.16 1.95
N ALA A 48 0.59 -6.84 1.70
CA ALA A 48 0.98 -5.53 1.18
C ALA A 48 0.42 -5.29 -0.23
N LYS A 49 0.40 -6.35 -1.06
CA LYS A 49 -0.21 -6.31 -2.39
C LYS A 49 -1.73 -6.16 -2.32
N ASP A 50 -2.38 -6.83 -1.37
CA ASP A 50 -3.82 -6.68 -1.11
C ASP A 50 -4.20 -5.23 -0.76
N PHE A 51 -3.44 -4.59 0.13
CA PHE A 51 -3.69 -3.19 0.50
C PHE A 51 -3.55 -2.23 -0.69
N LEU A 52 -2.56 -2.45 -1.54
CA LEU A 52 -2.36 -1.63 -2.74
C LEU A 52 -3.43 -1.91 -3.80
N ALA A 53 -3.84 -3.16 -3.98
CA ALA A 53 -4.93 -3.53 -4.88
C ALA A 53 -6.26 -2.90 -4.44
N ALA A 54 -6.58 -2.94 -3.14
CA ALA A 54 -7.78 -2.31 -2.58
C ALA A 54 -7.78 -0.78 -2.76
N ARG A 55 -6.62 -0.13 -2.73
CA ARG A 55 -6.48 1.30 -3.04
C ARG A 55 -6.82 1.60 -4.50
N ILE A 56 -6.30 0.79 -5.44
CA ILE A 56 -6.58 0.95 -6.87
C ILE A 56 -8.06 0.73 -7.17
N ASP A 57 -8.69 -0.28 -6.56
CA ASP A 57 -10.11 -0.57 -6.76
C ASP A 57 -10.99 0.62 -6.32
N ARG A 58 -10.70 1.20 -5.15
CA ARG A 58 -11.39 2.40 -4.64
C ARG A 58 -11.20 3.62 -5.55
N ASP A 59 -9.98 3.85 -6.04
CA ASP A 59 -9.67 4.96 -6.96
C ASP A 59 -10.37 4.79 -8.32
N VAL A 60 -10.50 3.55 -8.78
CA VAL A 60 -11.24 3.19 -9.99
C VAL A 60 -12.75 3.43 -9.79
N GLU A 61 -13.33 2.96 -8.68
CA GLU A 61 -14.75 3.20 -8.36
C GLU A 61 -15.08 4.70 -8.30
N ASP A 62 -14.23 5.52 -7.68
CA ASP A 62 -14.42 6.99 -7.58
C ASP A 62 -14.35 7.68 -8.96
N GLN A 63 -13.48 7.18 -9.86
CA GLN A 63 -13.36 7.70 -11.23
C GLN A 63 -14.54 7.32 -12.13
N PHE A 64 -15.18 6.18 -11.91
CA PHE A 64 -16.36 5.76 -12.68
C PHE A 64 -17.65 6.49 -12.27
N ASP A 65 -17.76 6.93 -11.00
CA ASP A 65 -18.93 7.68 -10.51
C ASP A 65 -19.02 9.12 -11.08
N ASN A 66 -17.93 9.64 -11.62
CA ASN A 66 -17.83 10.98 -12.20
C ASN A 66 -18.14 11.07 -13.72
N MET A 67 -18.66 10.00 -14.33
CA MET A 67 -19.05 10.03 -15.74
C MET A 67 -20.49 10.57 -15.87
N PRO A 68 -20.71 11.80 -16.39
CA PRO A 68 -22.07 12.28 -16.62
C PRO A 68 -22.74 11.45 -17.72
N LEU A 69 -23.95 10.95 -17.44
CA LEU A 69 -24.86 10.36 -18.42
C LEU A 69 -25.23 11.35 -19.53
#